data_AF-Q94708-F1
#
_entry.id   AF-Q94708-F1
#
_cell.length_a   1.000
_cell.length_b   1.000
_cell.length_c   1.000
_cell.angle_alpha   90.00
_cell.angle_beta   90.00
_cell.angle_gamma   90.00
#
_symmetry.space_group_name_H-M   'P 1'
#
loop_
_entity.id
_entity.type
_entity.pdbx_description
1 polymer ?
#
loop_
_entity_poly.entity_id
_entity_poly.type
_entity_poly.pdbx_seq_one_letter_code
_entity_poly.pdbx_strand_id
1 'polypeptide(L)'
;KSSIVLRFCSDIFKVTHESTLGAAFMARTIEVNGINFKFQIWDTAGQEKYKSLTPLYYREAQVALIVYDIAHKDSFDVLKSWVNELKAHGPKKIIQV
;
A
#
# COMPACT_ATOMS: atom_id res chain seq x y z
N LYS A 1 7.35 -1.36 0.77
CA LYS A 1 5.94 -1.58 0.35
C LYS A 1 5.82 -2.93 -0.35
N SER A 2 6.36 -3.07 -1.56
CA SER A 2 6.29 -4.30 -2.37
C SER A 2 6.72 -5.58 -1.64
N SER A 3 7.80 -5.54 -0.85
CA SER A 3 8.26 -6.70 -0.06
C SER A 3 7.25 -7.17 0.99
N ILE A 4 6.48 -6.24 1.59
CA ILE A 4 5.42 -6.57 2.55
C ILE A 4 4.28 -7.27 1.83
N VAL A 5 3.86 -6.72 0.67
CA VAL A 5 2.78 -7.31 -0.14
C VAL A 5 3.19 -8.67 -0.69
N LEU A 6 4.42 -8.83 -1.18
CA LEU A 6 4.93 -10.12 -1.68
C LEU A 6 5.06 -11.16 -0.57
N ARG A 7 5.57 -10.77 0.61
CA ARG A 7 5.63 -11.66 1.77
C ARG A 7 4.22 -12.09 2.18
N PHE A 8 3.28 -11.15 2.23
CA PHE A 8 1.89 -11.48 2.52
C PHE A 8 1.26 -12.32 1.42
N CYS A 9 1.43 -12.05 0.14
CA CYS A 9 0.70 -12.76 -0.90
C CYS A 9 1.28 -14.13 -1.27
N SER A 10 2.61 -14.28 -1.17
CA SER A 10 3.33 -15.41 -1.77
C SER A 10 4.40 -16.01 -0.87
N ASP A 11 4.56 -15.52 0.35
CA ASP A 11 5.62 -15.92 1.27
C ASP A 11 7.04 -15.82 0.65
N ILE A 12 7.27 -14.74 -0.10
CA ILE A 12 8.56 -14.45 -0.75
C ILE A 12 9.13 -13.13 -0.24
N PHE A 13 10.44 -13.12 0.01
CA PHE A 13 11.22 -11.90 0.22
C PHE A 13 12.42 -11.91 -0.72
N LYS A 14 12.65 -10.81 -1.43
CA LYS A 14 13.82 -10.63 -2.28
C LYS A 14 14.72 -9.57 -1.65
N VAL A 15 16.02 -9.79 -1.62
CA VAL A 15 16.97 -8.79 -1.12
C VAL A 15 17.01 -7.59 -2.07
N THR A 16 16.90 -7.86 -3.37
CA THR A 16 16.83 -6.84 -4.42
C THR A 16 15.43 -6.75 -4.98
N HIS A 17 14.97 -5.52 -5.18
CA HIS A 17 13.66 -5.22 -5.74
C HIS A 17 13.81 -4.13 -6.79
N GLU A 18 13.21 -4.35 -7.95
CA GLU A 18 12.98 -3.28 -8.92
C GLU A 18 11.88 -2.35 -8.39
N SER A 19 11.94 -1.07 -8.76
CA SER A 19 10.90 -0.11 -8.39
C SER A 19 9.58 -0.48 -9.06
N THR A 20 8.48 -0.51 -8.30
CA THR A 20 7.14 -0.67 -8.86
C THR A 20 6.86 0.45 -9.86
N LEU A 21 6.40 0.07 -11.06
CA LEU A 21 6.01 1.03 -12.11
C LEU A 21 4.54 1.43 -11.92
N GLY A 22 4.29 2.65 -11.42
CA GLY A 22 2.94 3.13 -11.14
C GLY A 22 2.29 2.38 -9.97
N ALA A 23 1.63 1.25 -10.25
CA ALA A 23 1.10 0.33 -9.26
C ALA A 23 1.04 -1.12 -9.76
N ALA A 24 1.14 -2.07 -8.85
CA ALA A 24 0.93 -3.50 -9.07
C ALA A 24 -0.30 -3.99 -8.32
N PHE A 25 -1.02 -4.96 -8.90
CA PHE A 25 -2.18 -5.58 -8.28
C PHE A 25 -1.84 -6.99 -7.82
N MET A 26 -2.22 -7.32 -6.59
CA MET A 26 -2.15 -8.68 -6.04
C MET A 26 -3.45 -9.02 -5.30
N ALA A 27 -3.80 -10.30 -5.27
CA ALA A 27 -4.92 -10.77 -4.47
C ALA A 27 -4.53 -11.98 -3.64
N ARG A 28 -4.98 -12.02 -2.38
CA ARG A 28 -4.84 -13.17 -1.48
C ARG A 28 -6.13 -13.39 -0.72
N THR A 29 -6.62 -14.63 -0.70
CA THR A 29 -7.68 -15.05 0.20
C THR A 29 -7.06 -15.71 1.42
N ILE A 30 -7.51 -15.32 2.62
CA ILE A 30 -7.16 -15.99 3.88
C ILE A 30 -8.44 -16.41 4.59
N GLU A 31 -8.35 -17.46 5.41
CA GLU A 31 -9.45 -17.88 6.27
C GLU A 31 -9.14 -17.45 7.71
N VAL A 32 -10.11 -16.81 8.36
CA VAL A 32 -10.04 -16.45 9.78
C VAL A 32 -11.36 -16.86 10.43
N ASN A 33 -11.31 -17.76 11.42
CA ASN A 33 -12.48 -18.28 12.13
C ASN A 33 -13.57 -18.86 11.19
N GLY A 34 -13.17 -19.60 10.14
CA GLY A 34 -14.08 -20.16 9.16
C GLY A 34 -14.65 -19.16 8.15
N ILE A 35 -14.27 -17.89 8.22
CA ILE A 35 -14.69 -16.84 7.28
C ILE A 35 -13.55 -16.55 6.31
N ASN A 36 -13.85 -16.60 5.01
CA ASN A 36 -12.90 -16.26 3.95
C ASN A 36 -12.87 -14.75 3.71
N PHE A 37 -11.69 -14.16 3.84
CA PHE A 37 -11.40 -12.76 3.53
C PHE A 37 -10.53 -12.67 2.29
N LYS A 38 -11.06 -12.02 1.24
CA LYS A 38 -10.30 -11.73 0.01
C LYS A 38 -9.70 -10.34 0.08
N PHE A 39 -8.39 -10.26 0.14
CA PHE A 39 -7.64 -9.01 0.04
C PHE A 39 -7.32 -8.75 -1.43
N GLN A 40 -7.70 -7.56 -1.90
CA GLN A 40 -7.32 -7.01 -3.20
C GLN A 40 -6.39 -5.83 -2.93
N ILE A 41 -5.11 -5.99 -3.26
CA ILE A 41 -4.04 -5.10 -2.80
C ILE A 41 -3.45 -4.37 -4.01
N TRP A 42 -3.47 -3.04 -3.94
CA TRP A 42 -2.74 -2.16 -4.84
C TRP A 42 -1.42 -1.75 -4.19
N ASP A 43 -0.29 -2.30 -4.65
CA ASP A 43 1.06 -1.86 -4.27
C ASP A 43 1.48 -0.70 -5.17
N THR A 44 1.75 0.47 -4.61
CA THR A 44 2.09 1.67 -5.39
C THR A 44 3.60 1.91 -5.42
N ALA A 45 4.08 2.60 -6.46
CA ALA A 45 5.46 3.05 -6.56
C ALA A 45 5.87 3.94 -5.38
N GLY A 46 5.01 4.89 -5.02
CA GLY A 46 5.31 5.93 -4.02
C GLY A 46 6.33 6.97 -4.47
N GLN A 47 6.72 6.99 -5.75
CA GLN A 47 7.51 8.07 -6.34
C GLN A 47 6.59 9.24 -6.72
N GLU A 48 7.04 10.47 -6.53
CA GLU A 48 6.22 11.67 -6.77
C GLU A 48 5.68 11.77 -8.19
N LYS A 49 6.42 11.30 -9.19
CA LYS A 49 5.96 11.30 -10.59
C LYS A 49 4.67 10.50 -10.84
N TYR A 50 4.30 9.60 -9.92
CA TYR A 50 3.05 8.82 -9.97
C TYR A 50 1.99 9.30 -8.97
N LYS A 51 2.24 10.40 -8.25
CA LYS A 51 1.34 10.91 -7.20
C LYS A 51 -0.04 11.27 -7.73
N SER A 52 -0.14 11.77 -8.97
CA SER A 52 -1.42 12.07 -9.61
C SER A 52 -2.30 10.84 -9.86
N LEU A 53 -1.71 9.64 -9.90
CA LEU A 53 -2.44 8.38 -10.08
C LEU A 53 -2.96 7.81 -8.76
N THR A 54 -2.42 8.26 -7.61
CA THR A 54 -2.70 7.64 -6.31
C THR A 54 -4.19 7.65 -5.93
N PRO A 55 -4.97 8.72 -6.17
CA PRO A 55 -6.42 8.71 -5.92
C PRO A 55 -7.20 7.63 -6.66
N LEU A 56 -6.71 7.13 -7.80
CA LEU A 56 -7.34 6.03 -8.53
C LEU A 56 -7.31 4.72 -7.74
N TYR A 57 -6.27 4.50 -6.93
CA TYR A 57 -6.07 3.29 -6.16
C TYR A 57 -6.78 3.30 -4.80
N TYR A 58 -7.23 4.47 -4.33
CA TYR A 58 -8.03 4.59 -3.11
C TYR A 58 -9.52 4.33 -3.34
N ARG A 59 -9.97 4.32 -4.60
CA ARG A 59 -11.37 4.11 -4.93
C ARG A 59 -11.84 2.78 -4.33
N GLU A 60 -12.86 2.86 -3.47
CA GLU A 60 -13.44 1.72 -2.75
C GLU A 60 -12.48 0.99 -1.80
N ALA A 61 -11.29 1.53 -1.54
CA ALA A 61 -10.37 0.96 -0.57
C ALA A 61 -10.96 1.04 0.85
N GLN A 62 -10.95 -0.11 1.54
CA GLN A 62 -11.41 -0.20 2.93
C GLN A 62 -10.27 0.04 3.93
N VAL A 63 -9.04 -0.25 3.51
CA VAL A 63 -7.82 -0.14 4.31
C VAL A 63 -6.71 0.47 3.46
N ALA A 64 -5.89 1.33 4.06
CA ALA A 64 -4.65 1.81 3.50
C ALA A 64 -3.49 1.57 4.48
N LEU A 65 -2.41 0.97 3.98
CA LEU A 65 -1.14 0.84 4.70
C LEU A 65 -0.19 1.92 4.21
N ILE A 66 0.23 2.83 5.08
CA ILE A 66 1.20 3.87 4.70
C ILE A 66 2.52 3.55 5.40
N VAL A 67 3.55 3.26 4.60
CA VAL A 67 4.79 2.66 5.09
C VAL A 67 5.96 3.61 4.88
N TYR A 68 6.83 3.70 5.88
CA TYR A 68 8.13 4.37 5.83
C TYR A 68 9.24 3.41 6.26
N ASP A 69 10.49 3.83 6.10
CA ASP A 69 11.67 3.10 6.56
C ASP A 69 12.23 3.74 7.84
N ILE A 70 12.31 2.95 8.91
CA ILE A 70 12.81 3.40 10.22
C ILE A 70 14.29 3.83 10.17
N ALA A 71 15.08 3.28 9.25
CA ALA A 71 16.48 3.68 9.06
C ALA A 71 16.61 5.02 8.32
N HIS A 72 15.56 5.50 7.66
CA HIS A 72 15.58 6.70 6.83
C HIS A 72 14.49 7.69 7.24
N LYS A 73 14.84 8.62 8.13
CA LYS A 73 13.89 9.63 8.66
C LYS A 73 13.15 10.42 7.58
N ASP A 74 13.82 10.76 6.48
CA ASP A 74 13.20 11.51 5.37
C ASP A 74 11.97 10.77 4.79
N SER A 75 11.98 9.43 4.80
CA SER A 75 10.82 8.63 4.37
C SER A 75 9.61 8.80 5.30
N PHE A 76 9.84 9.03 6.60
CA PHE A 76 8.79 9.34 7.57
C PHE A 76 8.21 10.74 7.35
N ASP A 77 9.07 11.71 7.01
CA ASP A 77 8.60 13.07 6.71
C ASP A 77 7.77 13.10 5.42
N VAL A 78 8.18 12.36 4.39
CA VAL A 78 7.38 12.17 3.17
C VAL A 78 6.06 11.43 3.47
N LEU A 79 6.06 10.43 4.35
CA LEU A 79 4.86 9.69 4.75
C LEU A 79 3.74 10.62 5.25
N LYS A 80 4.07 11.68 6.00
CA LYS A 80 3.07 12.65 6.47
C LYS A 80 2.30 13.30 5.33
N SER A 81 2.97 13.57 4.20
CA SER A 81 2.32 14.10 3.01
C SER A 81 1.34 13.10 2.39
N TRP A 82 1.68 11.81 2.38
CA TRP A 82 0.79 10.74 1.91
C TRP A 82 -0.40 10.52 2.83
N VAL A 83 -0.23 10.64 4.14
CA VAL A 83 -1.35 10.62 5.10
C VAL A 83 -2.34 11.75 4.80
N ASN A 84 -1.85 12.97 4.57
CA ASN A 84 -2.71 14.11 4.25
C ASN A 84 -3.39 13.96 2.90
N GLU A 85 -2.69 13.43 1.90
CA GLU A 85 -3.24 13.14 0.58
C GLU A 85 -4.36 12.10 0.65
N LEU A 86 -4.14 11.00 1.38
CA LEU A 86 -5.19 10.00 1.62
C LEU A 86 -6.39 10.58 2.36
N LYS A 87 -6.18 11.47 3.35
CA LYS A 87 -7.29 12.14 4.04
C LYS A 87 -8.09 13.06 3.13
N ALA A 88 -7.43 13.69 2.15
CA ALA A 88 -8.07 14.60 1.21
C ALA A 88 -8.84 13.87 0.10
N HIS A 89 -8.34 12.73 -0.37
CA HIS A 89 -8.84 12.07 -1.58
C HIS A 89 -9.39 10.65 -1.36
N GLY A 90 -9.11 10.03 -0.22
CA GLY A 90 -9.56 8.69 0.12
C GLY A 90 -11.00 8.62 0.64
N PRO A 91 -11.58 7.41 0.75
CA PRO A 91 -12.90 7.21 1.32
C PRO A 91 -12.99 7.67 2.78
N LYS A 92 -14.11 8.30 3.17
CA LYS A 92 -14.31 8.85 4.52
C LYS A 92 -14.13 7.86 5.67
N LYS A 93 -14.40 6.57 5.42
CA LYS A 93 -14.33 5.49 6.43
C LYS A 93 -13.12 4.57 6.22
N ILE A 94 -12.11 5.00 5.47
CA ILE A 94 -10.92 4.17 5.25
C ILE A 94 -10.16 3.98 6.57
N ILE A 95 -9.81 2.74 6.86
CA ILE A 95 -8.94 2.40 8.00
C ILE A 95 -7.49 2.67 7.59
N GLN A 96 -6.80 3.49 8.38
CA GLN A 96 -5.39 3.83 8.16
C GLN A 96 -4.54 3.06 9.17
N VAL A 97 -3.51 2.36 8.69
CA VAL A 97 -2.56 1.60 9.51
C VAL A 97 -1.13 1.98 9.16
#